data_AF-A0AAW0H3P8-F1
#
_entry.id   AF-A0AAW0H3P8-F1
#
_cell.length_a   1.000
_cell.length_b   1.000
_cell.length_c   1.000
_cell.angle_alpha   90.00
_cell.angle_beta   90.00
_cell.angle_gamma   90.00
#
_symmetry.space_group_name_H-M   'P 1'
#
loop_
_entity.id
_entity.type
_entity.pdbx_description
1 polymer ?
#
loop_
_entity_poly.entity_id
_entity_poly.type
_entity_poly.pdbx_seq_one_letter_code
_entity_poly.pdbx_strand_id
1 'polypeptide(L)'
;MVSVFPGVVGASPTGQSHILEGMHIWQHLSTMIVDDVSIAYNFSHRIDHLSFGELVPGIINPLDGTEKIAVDHNQMFQYFITVVPTKLHTYKISADTHQFSVTER
;
A
#
# COMPACT_ATOMS: atom_id res chain seq x y z
N MET A 1 3.07 16.54 7.95
CA MET A 1 1.69 16.01 8.01
C MET A 1 1.25 15.79 6.58
N VAL A 2 1.46 14.61 6.01
CA VAL A 2 1.03 14.28 4.65
C VAL A 2 -0.07 13.26 4.78
N SER A 3 -1.30 13.70 4.50
CA SER A 3 -2.48 12.85 4.46
C SER A 3 -2.49 12.04 3.17
N VAL A 4 -2.62 10.72 3.27
CA VAL A 4 -2.86 9.84 2.13
C VAL A 4 -4.37 9.76 1.92
N PHE A 5 -4.86 10.20 0.76
CA PHE A 5 -6.27 10.07 0.37
C PHE A 5 -6.62 8.60 0.06
N PRO A 6 -7.87 8.15 0.30
CA PRO A 6 -8.27 6.78 0.03
C PRO A 6 -8.36 6.56 -1.49
N GLY A 7 -7.42 5.81 -2.06
CA GLY A 7 -7.47 5.36 -3.45
C GLY A 7 -8.39 4.15 -3.61
N VAL A 8 -9.11 4.08 -4.72
CA VAL A 8 -10.00 2.96 -5.07
C VAL A 8 -9.14 1.80 -5.59
N VAL A 9 -9.28 0.62 -4.99
CA VAL A 9 -8.59 -0.61 -5.40
C VAL A 9 -9.31 -1.22 -6.60
N GLY A 10 -8.70 -1.20 -7.78
CA GLY A 10 -9.18 -1.96 -8.94
C GLY A 10 -8.76 -3.43 -8.86
N ALA A 11 -9.73 -4.35 -8.73
CA ALA A 11 -9.47 -5.80 -8.77
C ALA A 11 -9.42 -6.32 -10.22
N SER A 12 -8.34 -7.01 -10.59
CA SER A 12 -8.23 -7.75 -11.86
C SER A 12 -8.91 -9.13 -11.76
N PRO A 13 -9.46 -9.70 -12.85
CA PRO A 13 -10.11 -11.03 -12.85
C PRO A 13 -9.22 -12.19 -12.39
N THR A 14 -7.90 -11.97 -12.27
CA THR A 14 -6.92 -12.95 -11.80
C THR A 14 -6.67 -12.90 -10.28
N GLY A 15 -7.42 -12.09 -9.52
CA GLY A 15 -7.28 -12.00 -8.06
C GLY A 15 -6.02 -11.26 -7.59
N GLN A 16 -5.28 -10.62 -8.51
CA GLN A 16 -4.15 -9.75 -8.19
C GLN A 16 -4.63 -8.29 -8.21
N SER A 17 -4.68 -7.64 -7.04
CA SER A 17 -4.82 -6.19 -6.96
C SER A 17 -3.45 -5.55 -7.13
N HIS A 18 -3.24 -4.85 -8.25
CA HIS A 18 -2.08 -3.99 -8.46
C HIS A 18 -2.49 -2.57 -8.09
N ILE A 19 -1.69 -1.86 -7.30
CA ILE A 19 -1.89 -0.41 -7.06
C ILE A 19 -1.46 0.31 -8.35
N LEU A 20 -2.31 0.30 -9.38
CA LEU A 20 -2.01 0.86 -10.70
C LEU A 20 -2.30 2.36 -10.77
N GLU A 21 -3.27 2.87 -10.00
CA GLU A 21 -3.62 4.29 -10.06
C GLU A 21 -2.51 5.17 -9.46
N GLY A 22 -1.89 4.71 -8.37
CA GLY A 22 -0.64 5.27 -7.85
C GLY A 22 0.46 5.24 -8.90
N MET A 23 0.74 4.07 -9.49
CA MET A 23 1.84 3.93 -10.45
C MET A 23 1.62 4.75 -11.74
N HIS A 24 0.38 4.94 -12.19
CA HIS A 24 0.04 5.82 -13.31
C HIS A 24 0.21 7.30 -12.97
N ILE A 25 -0.24 7.77 -11.79
CA ILE A 25 0.02 9.16 -11.38
C ILE A 25 1.52 9.40 -11.17
N TRP A 26 2.29 8.42 -10.65
CA TRP A 26 3.74 8.53 -10.52
C TRP A 26 4.45 8.59 -11.88
N GLN A 27 4.00 7.83 -12.89
CA GLN A 27 4.53 7.89 -14.25
C GLN A 27 4.25 9.25 -14.93
N HIS A 28 3.05 9.80 -14.76
CA HIS A 28 2.71 11.11 -15.33
C HIS A 28 3.31 12.28 -14.52
N LEU A 29 3.47 12.18 -13.19
CA LEU A 29 4.21 13.20 -12.42
C LEU A 29 5.70 13.18 -12.78
N SER A 30 6.28 11.99 -12.95
CA SER A 30 7.66 11.81 -13.37
C SER A 30 7.95 12.49 -14.72
N THR A 31 6.98 12.56 -15.64
CA THR A 31 7.15 13.23 -16.94
C THR A 31 6.99 14.76 -16.87
N MET A 32 6.40 15.29 -15.79
CA MET A 32 6.29 16.73 -15.53
C MET A 32 7.44 17.28 -14.67
N ILE A 33 8.18 16.42 -13.96
CA ILE A 33 9.35 16.76 -13.14
C ILE A 33 10.65 16.30 -13.85
N VAL A 34 10.75 16.49 -15.17
CA VAL A 34 11.97 16.13 -15.92
C VAL A 34 13.00 17.28 -15.95
N ASP A 35 12.65 18.48 -15.48
CA ASP A 35 13.50 19.67 -15.62
C ASP A 35 14.33 20.05 -14.40
N ASP A 36 14.38 19.25 -13.32
CA ASP A 36 15.34 19.49 -12.24
C ASP A 36 16.03 18.20 -11.77
N VAL A 37 17.09 17.84 -12.50
CA VAL A 37 17.99 16.69 -12.28
C VAL A 37 18.77 16.81 -10.94
N SER A 38 18.50 17.83 -10.10
CA SER A 38 19.20 18.06 -8.83
C SER A 38 18.37 17.82 -7.55
N ILE A 39 17.06 17.57 -7.63
CA ILE A 39 16.24 17.41 -6.43
C ILE A 39 16.33 15.96 -5.91
N ALA A 40 17.09 15.79 -4.84
CA ALA A 40 17.19 14.57 -4.05
C ALA A 40 15.97 14.43 -3.12
N TYR A 41 15.19 13.36 -3.28
CA TYR A 41 14.00 13.06 -2.46
C TYR A 41 14.30 11.99 -1.41
N ASN A 42 13.69 12.13 -0.22
CA ASN A 42 13.75 11.12 0.84
C ASN A 42 12.42 10.37 0.91
N PHE A 43 12.45 9.05 0.65
CA PHE A 43 11.29 8.17 0.68
C PHE A 43 11.20 7.30 1.94
N SER A 44 11.85 7.71 3.03
CA SER A 44 11.64 7.10 4.34
C SER A 44 10.17 7.23 4.75
N HIS A 45 9.57 6.14 5.21
CA HIS A 45 8.15 6.12 5.55
C HIS A 45 7.86 5.09 6.63
N ARG A 46 6.71 5.26 7.27
CA ARG A 46 6.13 4.30 8.20
C ARG A 46 4.70 4.02 7.80
N ILE A 47 4.33 2.75 7.80
CA ILE A 47 2.97 2.28 7.55
C ILE A 47 2.35 2.01 8.93
N ASP A 48 1.49 2.92 9.40
CA ASP A 48 0.84 2.74 10.70
C ASP A 48 -0.20 1.61 10.66
N HIS A 49 -1.00 1.56 9.59
CA HIS A 49 -1.98 0.51 9.38
C HIS A 49 -2.32 0.35 7.89
N LEU A 50 -2.39 -0.90 7.41
CA LEU A 50 -2.87 -1.23 6.07
C LEU A 50 -3.79 -2.46 6.11
N SER A 51 -5.02 -2.29 5.67
CA SER A 51 -6.04 -3.33 5.64
C SER A 51 -6.93 -3.21 4.40
N PHE A 52 -7.59 -4.30 4.00
CA PHE A 52 -8.59 -4.28 2.93
C PHE A 52 -9.93 -4.87 3.42
N GLY A 53 -11.03 -4.19 3.12
CA GLY A 53 -12.37 -4.57 3.57
C GLY A 53 -12.73 -4.02 4.95
N GLU A 54 -13.61 -4.70 5.67
CA GLU A 54 -14.09 -4.27 6.98
C GLU A 54 -13.01 -4.41 8.06
N LEU A 55 -12.90 -3.39 8.92
CA LEU A 55 -12.00 -3.40 10.06
C LEU A 55 -12.57 -4.26 11.18
N VAL A 56 -11.82 -5.30 11.56
CA VAL A 56 -12.18 -6.16 12.69
C VAL A 56 -11.16 -5.97 13.82
N PRO A 57 -11.59 -5.71 15.06
CA PRO A 57 -10.69 -5.56 16.20
C PRO A 57 -9.80 -6.80 16.40
N GLY A 58 -8.50 -6.57 16.63
CA GLY A 58 -7.54 -7.62 16.93
C GLY A 58 -6.89 -8.29 15.72
N ILE A 59 -7.21 -7.87 14.49
CA ILE A 59 -6.44 -8.26 13.30
C ILE A 59 -5.19 -7.38 13.22
N ILE A 60 -4.02 -8.02 13.15
CA ILE A 60 -2.74 -7.35 12.89
C ILE A 60 -2.33 -7.72 11.46
N ASN A 61 -2.19 -6.73 10.59
CA ASN A 61 -1.82 -6.96 9.20
C ASN A 61 -0.29 -6.96 8.99
N PRO A 62 0.22 -7.62 7.94
CA PRO A 62 1.66 -7.78 7.74
C PRO A 62 2.49 -6.49 7.68
N LEU A 63 1.92 -5.37 7.25
CA LEU A 63 2.62 -4.08 7.15
C LEU A 63 2.31 -3.12 8.31
N ASP A 64 1.48 -3.51 9.27
CA ASP A 64 1.12 -2.65 10.38
C ASP A 64 2.35 -2.34 11.24
N GLY A 65 2.60 -1.06 11.46
CA GLY A 65 3.74 -0.56 12.22
C GLY A 65 5.10 -0.70 11.53
N THR A 66 5.15 -1.06 10.25
CA THR A 66 6.42 -1.21 9.52
C THR A 66 7.04 0.14 9.19
N GLU A 67 8.37 0.25 9.33
CA GLU A 67 9.14 1.46 9.06
C GLU A 67 10.29 1.17 8.09
N LYS A 68 10.50 2.09 7.16
CA LYS A 68 11.59 2.08 6.19
C LYS A 68 12.31 3.41 6.21
N ILE A 69 13.63 3.33 6.38
CA ILE A 69 14.51 4.48 6.31
C ILE A 69 15.33 4.36 5.03
N ALA A 70 15.20 5.34 4.14
CA ALA A 70 16.02 5.46 2.94
C ALA A 70 17.45 5.83 3.35
N VAL A 71 18.43 5.06 2.89
CA VAL A 71 19.85 5.32 3.11
C VAL A 71 20.34 6.34 2.09
N ASP A 72 19.88 6.21 0.84
CA ASP A 72 20.23 7.10 -0.26
C ASP A 72 19.06 8.00 -0.66
N HIS A 73 19.41 9.20 -1.13
CA HIS A 73 18.45 10.06 -1.79
C HIS A 73 17.93 9.36 -3.06
N ASN A 74 16.61 9.40 -3.26
CA ASN A 74 15.88 8.70 -4.31
C ASN A 74 15.83 7.17 -4.20
N GLN A 75 16.17 6.57 -3.06
CA GLN A 75 15.93 5.14 -2.82
C GLN A 75 14.42 4.86 -2.77
N MET A 76 13.93 3.98 -3.65
CA MET A 76 12.53 3.57 -3.72
C MET A 76 12.31 2.23 -2.99
N PHE A 77 11.12 2.04 -2.44
CA PHE A 77 10.67 0.79 -1.82
C PHE A 77 9.47 0.25 -2.60
N GLN A 78 9.52 -1.01 -3.04
CA GLN A 78 8.42 -1.62 -3.79
C GLN A 78 7.79 -2.78 -3.02
N TYR A 79 6.49 -2.69 -2.78
CA TYR A 79 5.69 -3.73 -2.11
C TYR A 79 4.77 -4.44 -3.11
N PHE A 80 4.86 -5.76 -3.16
CA PHE A 80 3.97 -6.62 -3.91
C PHE A 80 2.97 -7.25 -2.94
N ILE A 81 1.70 -6.89 -3.08
CA ILE A 81 0.63 -7.29 -2.17
C ILE A 81 -0.30 -8.27 -2.88
N THR A 82 -0.52 -9.45 -2.27
CA THR A 82 -1.51 -10.42 -2.74
C THR A 82 -2.67 -10.46 -1.75
N VAL A 83 -3.89 -10.16 -2.21
CA VAL A 83 -5.08 -10.02 -1.35
C VAL A 83 -6.03 -11.19 -1.59
N VAL A 84 -6.57 -11.74 -0.49
CA VAL A 84 -7.51 -12.86 -0.48
C VAL A 84 -8.75 -12.48 0.33
N PRO A 85 -9.94 -12.39 -0.29
CA PRO A 85 -11.20 -12.17 0.42
C PRO A 85 -11.45 -13.26 1.47
N THR A 86 -11.81 -12.85 2.68
CA THR A 86 -12.05 -13.74 3.82
C THR A 86 -13.33 -13.32 4.54
N LYS A 87 -14.33 -14.21 4.56
CA LYS A 87 -15.52 -14.01 5.38
C LYS A 87 -15.24 -14.46 6.80
N LEU A 88 -15.26 -13.54 7.74
CA LEU A 88 -15.08 -13.82 9.14
C LEU A 88 -16.46 -14.02 9.79
N HIS A 89 -16.70 -15.20 10.34
CA HIS A 89 -17.88 -15.48 11.15
C HIS A 89 -17.45 -16.00 12.52
N THR A 90 -17.68 -15.17 13.53
CA THR A 90 -17.46 -15.50 14.95
C THR A 90 -18.78 -15.38 15.70
N TYR A 91 -18.77 -15.71 16.99
CA TYR A 91 -19.95 -15.61 17.85
C TYR A 91 -20.49 -14.16 18.03
N LYS A 92 -19.69 -13.14 17.73
CA LYS A 92 -20.06 -11.71 17.87
C LYS A 92 -19.97 -10.90 16.58
N ILE A 93 -19.14 -11.34 15.64
CA ILE A 93 -18.77 -10.55 14.46
C ILE A 93 -18.98 -11.41 13.22
N SER A 94 -19.70 -10.84 12.26
CA SER A 94 -19.81 -11.33 10.89
C SER A 94 -19.31 -10.20 9.99
N ALA A 95 -18.20 -10.39 9.30
CA ALA A 95 -17.55 -9.34 8.54
C ALA A 95 -16.88 -9.86 7.26
N ASP A 96 -16.94 -9.04 6.20
CA ASP A 96 -16.22 -9.31 4.95
C ASP A 96 -14.86 -8.60 5.01
N THR A 97 -13.83 -9.40 5.29
CA THR A 97 -12.44 -8.95 5.48
C THR A 97 -11.57 -9.43 4.32
N HIS A 98 -10.31 -9.02 4.29
CA HIS A 98 -9.33 -9.62 3.40
C HIS A 98 -8.04 -9.91 4.15
N GLN A 99 -7.48 -11.07 3.89
CA GLN A 99 -6.12 -11.40 4.26
C GLN A 99 -5.20 -10.98 3.12
N PHE A 100 -3.96 -10.61 3.44
CA PHE A 100 -2.98 -10.36 2.41
C PHE A 100 -1.58 -10.80 2.83
N SER A 101 -0.72 -11.02 1.83
CA SER A 101 0.70 -11.23 2.01
C SER A 101 1.48 -10.14 1.28
N VAL A 102 2.72 -9.90 1.73
CA VAL A 102 3.59 -8.87 1.16
C VAL A 102 4.96 -9.44 0.85
N THR A 103 5.49 -9.07 -0.32
CA THR A 103 6.90 -9.24 -0.68
C THR A 103 7.49 -7.88 -1.03
N GLU A 104 8.70 -7.60 -0.55
CA GLU A 104 9.40 -6.33 -0.79
C GLU A 104 10.58 -6.54 -1.75
N ARG A 105 10.91 -5.51 -2.54
CA ARG A 105 12.08 -5.45 -3.42
C ARG A 105 12.76 -4.10 -3.38
#